data_AF-A0A4P7Z3J6-F1
#
_entry.id   AF-A0A4P7Z3J6-F1
#
_cell.length_a   1.000
_cell.length_b   1.000
_cell.length_c   1.000
_cell.angle_alpha   90.00
_cell.angle_beta   90.00
_cell.angle_gamma   90.00
#
_symmetry.space_group_name_H-M   'P 1'
#
loop_
_entity.id
_entity.type
_entity.pdbx_description
1 polymer ?
#
loop_
_entity_poly.entity_id
_entity_poly.type
_entity_poly.pdbx_seq_one_letter_code
_entity_poly.pdbx_strand_id
1 'polypeptide(L)'
;MGRDRDTDKSSSERSTSALTGKGLDTLLAAAETLQHAPEDAWRLDLLRVALRIARSTEDLADLERANLAFRALPHRLRNPLVDRAAMLARREAERAQMAEEPEEEPKAGGLLGGLRGGLFGRGGSRPSRKTAKERLMRELTTRRDPDDDRES
;
A
#
# COMPACT_ATOMS: atom_id res chain seq x y z
N MET A 1 -28.37 -32.78 -34.36
CA MET A 1 -28.59 -32.63 -32.91
C MET A 1 -27.37 -31.95 -32.33
N GLY A 2 -27.55 -30.74 -31.82
CA GLY A 2 -26.48 -29.84 -31.39
C GLY A 2 -25.76 -30.36 -30.16
N ARG A 3 -24.44 -30.18 -30.12
CA ARG A 3 -23.64 -30.30 -28.91
C ARG A 3 -23.35 -28.89 -28.44
N ASP A 4 -24.13 -28.45 -27.47
CA ASP A 4 -23.97 -27.16 -26.81
C ASP A 4 -22.63 -27.12 -26.07
N ARG A 5 -21.82 -26.12 -26.45
CA ARG A 5 -20.58 -25.75 -25.77
C ARG A 5 -20.94 -24.80 -24.64
N ASP A 6 -21.11 -25.33 -23.44
CA ASP A 6 -21.28 -24.52 -22.23
C ASP A 6 -20.17 -24.86 -21.22
N THR A 7 -18.94 -24.41 -21.47
CA THR A 7 -17.84 -24.49 -20.49
C THR A 7 -17.00 -23.21 -20.39
N ASP A 8 -17.53 -22.05 -20.77
CA ASP A 8 -16.76 -20.78 -20.76
C ASP A 8 -17.36 -19.69 -19.85
N LYS A 9 -17.91 -20.06 -18.70
CA LYS A 9 -18.50 -19.08 -17.75
C LYS A 9 -17.97 -19.12 -16.32
N SER A 10 -16.85 -19.80 -16.07
CA SER A 10 -16.31 -19.99 -14.70
C SER A 10 -14.94 -19.34 -14.45
N SER A 11 -14.59 -18.29 -15.20
CA SER A 11 -13.31 -17.58 -15.03
C SER A 11 -13.44 -16.13 -14.55
N SER A 12 -14.60 -15.47 -14.73
CA SER A 12 -14.73 -14.04 -14.39
C SER A 12 -15.05 -13.75 -12.91
N GLU A 13 -15.50 -14.76 -12.15
CA GLU A 13 -15.91 -14.58 -10.75
C GLU A 13 -14.78 -14.78 -9.73
N ARG A 14 -13.60 -15.26 -10.17
CA ARG A 14 -12.47 -15.56 -9.27
C ARG A 14 -11.66 -14.34 -8.84
N SER A 15 -11.88 -13.16 -9.43
CA SER A 15 -10.95 -12.03 -9.29
C SER A 15 -11.39 -10.91 -8.34
N THR A 16 -12.55 -11.03 -7.68
CA THR A 16 -13.07 -9.98 -6.77
C THR A 16 -13.27 -10.44 -5.33
N SER A 17 -12.67 -11.58 -4.94
CA SER A 17 -12.74 -12.05 -3.56
C SER A 17 -11.98 -11.09 -2.65
N ALA A 18 -12.75 -10.14 -2.12
CA ALA A 18 -12.44 -9.09 -1.17
C ALA A 18 -11.23 -8.21 -1.53
N LEU A 19 -11.51 -6.98 -1.99
CA LEU A 19 -10.60 -5.83 -1.88
C LEU A 19 -10.35 -5.55 -0.38
N THR A 20 -9.62 -6.45 0.29
CA THR A 20 -9.16 -6.28 1.67
C THR A 20 -8.02 -5.26 1.69
N GLY A 21 -7.73 -4.68 2.87
CA GLY A 21 -6.84 -3.51 3.01
C GLY A 21 -5.57 -3.53 2.15
N LYS A 22 -4.80 -4.63 2.15
CA LYS A 22 -3.58 -4.75 1.32
C LYS A 22 -3.85 -4.76 -0.19
N GLY A 23 -4.93 -5.40 -0.63
CA GLY A 23 -5.35 -5.38 -2.04
C GLY A 23 -5.84 -4.00 -2.49
N LEU A 24 -6.40 -3.23 -1.56
CA LEU A 24 -6.85 -1.87 -1.79
C LEU A 24 -5.67 -0.90 -1.94
N ASP A 25 -4.65 -1.04 -1.08
CA ASP A 25 -3.43 -0.25 -1.16
C ASP A 25 -2.67 -0.46 -2.49
N THR A 26 -2.54 -1.71 -2.94
CA THR A 26 -1.88 -2.01 -4.23
C THR A 26 -2.68 -1.50 -5.42
N LEU A 27 -4.01 -1.56 -5.36
CA LEU A 27 -4.89 -1.03 -6.40
C LEU A 27 -4.81 0.51 -6.47
N LEU A 28 -4.77 1.18 -5.32
CA LEU A 28 -4.59 2.63 -5.26
C LEU A 28 -3.22 3.05 -5.81
N ALA A 29 -2.14 2.38 -5.40
CA ALA A 29 -0.80 2.64 -5.91
C ALA A 29 -0.70 2.41 -7.43
N ALA A 30 -1.37 1.36 -7.95
CA ALA A 30 -1.46 1.12 -9.38
C ALA A 30 -2.21 2.26 -10.09
N ALA A 31 -3.34 2.71 -9.54
CA ALA A 31 -4.14 3.80 -10.10
C ALA A 31 -3.40 5.13 -10.14
N GLU A 32 -2.59 5.45 -9.13
CA GLU A 32 -1.84 6.72 -9.05
C GLU A 32 -0.71 6.79 -10.08
N THR A 33 -0.16 5.65 -10.47
CA THR A 33 1.03 5.59 -11.32
C THR A 33 0.72 5.18 -12.76
N LEU A 34 -0.51 4.75 -13.05
CA LEU A 34 -0.94 4.32 -14.39
C LEU A 34 -0.84 5.46 -15.40
N GLN A 35 -0.10 5.22 -16.48
CA GLN A 35 -0.09 6.11 -17.64
C GLN A 35 -1.43 5.97 -18.39
N HIS A 36 -2.05 7.09 -18.71
CA HIS A 36 -3.37 7.13 -19.33
C HIS A 36 -3.48 8.38 -20.21
N ALA A 37 -4.43 8.33 -21.14
CA ALA A 37 -4.75 9.47 -21.97
C ALA A 37 -5.55 10.52 -21.16
N PRO A 38 -5.43 11.83 -21.46
CA PRO A 38 -6.10 12.89 -20.71
C PRO A 38 -7.61 12.73 -20.55
N GLU A 39 -8.28 12.17 -21.57
CA GLU A 39 -9.73 11.89 -21.58
C GLU A 39 -10.18 10.85 -20.55
N ASP A 40 -9.24 10.06 -20.04
CA ASP A 40 -9.47 9.00 -19.06
C ASP A 40 -9.12 9.45 -17.62
N ALA A 41 -8.54 10.64 -17.45
CA ALA A 41 -8.07 11.16 -16.16
C ALA A 41 -9.19 11.23 -15.12
N TRP A 42 -10.36 11.77 -15.49
CA TRP A 42 -11.49 11.93 -14.57
C TRP A 42 -12.01 10.59 -14.02
N ARG A 43 -11.97 9.52 -14.84
CA ARG A 43 -12.43 8.19 -14.44
C ARG A 43 -11.47 7.58 -13.42
N LEU A 44 -10.17 7.76 -13.64
CA LEU A 44 -9.15 7.32 -12.70
C LEU A 44 -9.18 8.14 -11.41
N ASP A 45 -9.43 9.44 -11.49
CA ASP A 45 -9.56 10.29 -10.31
C ASP A 45 -10.74 9.89 -9.44
N LEU A 46 -11.90 9.58 -10.05
CA LEU A 46 -13.05 9.04 -9.32
C LEU A 46 -12.71 7.74 -8.60
N LEU A 47 -12.02 6.81 -9.28
CA LEU A 47 -11.56 5.56 -8.66
C LEU A 47 -10.58 5.84 -7.51
N ARG A 48 -9.59 6.72 -7.70
CA ARG A 48 -8.59 7.06 -6.67
C ARG A 48 -9.26 7.64 -5.43
N VAL A 49 -10.24 8.52 -5.60
CA VAL A 49 -11.01 9.10 -4.48
C VAL A 49 -11.79 8.00 -3.76
N ALA A 50 -12.52 7.16 -4.49
CA ALA A 50 -13.29 6.07 -3.89
C ALA A 50 -12.39 5.10 -3.11
N LEU A 51 -11.21 4.75 -3.64
CA LEU A 51 -10.23 3.92 -2.95
C LEU A 51 -9.69 4.60 -1.69
N ARG A 52 -9.37 5.90 -1.72
CA ARG A 52 -8.90 6.61 -0.52
C ARG A 52 -9.95 6.66 0.58
N ILE A 53 -11.22 6.85 0.23
CA ILE A 53 -12.33 6.83 1.18
C ILE A 53 -12.44 5.43 1.80
N ALA A 54 -12.54 4.40 0.97
CA ALA A 54 -12.67 3.01 1.42
C ALA A 54 -11.48 2.56 2.29
N ARG A 55 -10.27 3.04 2.00
CA ARG A 55 -9.08 2.83 2.84
C ARG A 55 -9.19 3.50 4.21
N SER A 56 -9.82 4.68 4.27
CA SER A 56 -9.90 5.49 5.48
C SER A 56 -11.02 5.06 6.41
N THR A 57 -12.12 4.54 5.86
CA THR A 57 -13.32 4.18 6.62
C THR A 57 -13.39 2.69 6.91
N GLU A 58 -12.82 1.86 6.04
CA GLU A 58 -12.95 0.39 6.06
C GLU A 58 -14.42 -0.09 6.09
N ASP A 59 -15.36 0.79 5.72
CA ASP A 59 -16.79 0.50 5.66
C ASP A 59 -17.10 -0.32 4.39
N LEU A 60 -17.93 -1.35 4.56
CA LEU A 60 -18.40 -2.19 3.48
C LEU A 60 -19.08 -1.38 2.37
N ALA A 61 -19.86 -0.35 2.73
CA ALA A 61 -20.51 0.51 1.76
C ALA A 61 -19.49 1.28 0.89
N ASP A 62 -18.36 1.71 1.48
CA ASP A 62 -17.29 2.39 0.73
C ASP A 62 -16.49 1.45 -0.14
N LEU A 63 -16.26 0.22 0.33
CA LEU A 63 -15.64 -0.83 -0.48
C LEU A 63 -16.49 -1.17 -1.71
N GLU A 64 -17.82 -1.24 -1.54
CA GLU A 64 -18.75 -1.43 -2.66
C GLU A 64 -18.72 -0.25 -3.64
N ARG A 65 -18.69 0.99 -3.13
CA ARG A 65 -18.53 2.19 -3.97
C ARG A 65 -17.22 2.17 -4.78
N ALA A 66 -16.11 1.78 -4.16
CA ALA A 66 -14.83 1.64 -4.86
C ALA A 66 -14.88 0.54 -5.93
N ASN A 67 -15.52 -0.60 -5.65
CA ASN A 67 -15.72 -1.67 -6.62
C ASN A 67 -16.61 -1.23 -7.80
N LEU A 68 -17.66 -0.45 -7.55
CA LEU A 68 -18.50 0.14 -8.61
C LEU A 68 -17.69 1.09 -9.50
N ALA A 69 -16.89 1.98 -8.90
CA ALA A 69 -16.01 2.88 -9.65
C ALA A 69 -15.00 2.10 -10.51
N PHE A 70 -14.44 1.01 -9.98
CA PHE A 70 -13.52 0.14 -10.70
C PHE A 70 -14.21 -0.56 -11.89
N ARG A 71 -15.42 -1.09 -11.69
CA ARG A 71 -16.20 -1.76 -12.75
C ARG A 71 -16.64 -0.80 -13.85
N ALA A 72 -16.89 0.46 -13.51
CA ALA A 72 -17.24 1.52 -14.46
C ALA A 72 -16.07 1.94 -15.37
N LEU A 73 -14.84 1.54 -15.06
CA LEU A 73 -13.70 1.84 -15.92
C LEU A 73 -13.80 1.10 -17.27
N PRO A 74 -13.40 1.75 -18.38
CA PRO A 74 -13.27 1.08 -19.67
C PRO A 74 -12.17 0.01 -19.59
N HIS A 75 -12.32 -1.07 -20.35
CA HIS A 75 -11.40 -2.22 -20.37
C HIS A 75 -9.94 -1.83 -20.62
N ARG A 76 -9.72 -0.81 -21.46
CA ARG A 76 -8.38 -0.25 -21.75
C ARG A 76 -7.64 0.30 -20.54
N LEU A 77 -8.36 0.77 -19.51
CA LEU A 77 -7.77 1.22 -18.24
C LEU A 77 -7.78 0.09 -17.22
N ARG A 78 -8.86 -0.69 -17.19
CA ARG A 78 -9.07 -1.72 -16.16
C ARG A 78 -8.03 -2.83 -16.27
N ASN A 79 -7.71 -3.32 -17.46
CA ASN A 79 -6.77 -4.42 -17.62
C ASN A 79 -5.34 -4.02 -17.21
N PRO A 80 -4.75 -2.92 -17.72
CA PRO A 80 -3.43 -2.47 -17.26
C PRO A 80 -3.36 -2.18 -15.76
N LEU A 81 -4.47 -1.69 -15.17
CA LEU A 81 -4.56 -1.43 -13.75
C LEU A 81 -4.49 -2.73 -12.93
N VAL A 82 -5.21 -3.77 -13.34
CA VAL A 82 -5.18 -5.09 -12.69
C VAL A 82 -3.79 -5.73 -12.81
N ASP A 83 -3.19 -5.70 -14.00
CA ASP A 83 -1.86 -6.26 -14.22
C ASP A 83 -0.81 -5.58 -13.35
N ARG A 84 -0.89 -4.25 -13.24
CA ARG A 84 0.01 -3.48 -12.41
C ARG A 84 -0.23 -3.71 -10.92
N ALA A 85 -1.49 -3.78 -10.47
CA ALA A 85 -1.82 -4.10 -9.09
C ALA A 85 -1.29 -5.49 -8.70
N ALA A 86 -1.41 -6.47 -9.60
CA ALA A 86 -0.87 -7.81 -9.39
C ALA A 86 0.67 -7.82 -9.33
N MET A 87 1.34 -7.05 -10.20
CA MET A 87 2.80 -6.87 -10.14
C MET A 87 3.24 -6.27 -8.80
N LEU A 88 2.56 -5.21 -8.35
CA LEU A 88 2.86 -4.57 -7.07
C LEU A 88 2.60 -5.51 -5.89
N ALA A 89 1.50 -6.26 -5.91
CA ALA A 89 1.18 -7.24 -4.87
C ALA A 89 2.22 -8.36 -4.79
N ARG A 90 2.71 -8.87 -5.93
CA ARG A 90 3.80 -9.85 -5.97
C ARG A 90 5.10 -9.29 -5.40
N ARG A 91 5.48 -8.08 -5.81
CA ARG A 91 6.68 -7.42 -5.28
C ARG A 91 6.59 -7.16 -3.78
N GLU A 92 5.40 -6.87 -3.26
CA GLU A 92 5.17 -6.72 -1.82
C GLU A 92 5.26 -8.06 -1.10
N ALA A 93 4.70 -9.13 -1.67
CA ALA A 93 4.81 -10.47 -1.12
C ALA A 93 6.26 -10.99 -1.11
N GLU A 94 7.03 -10.74 -2.17
CA GLU A 94 8.46 -11.07 -2.24
C GLU A 94 9.26 -10.31 -1.18
N ARG A 95 8.99 -9.01 -0.98
CA ARG A 95 9.63 -8.22 0.08
C ARG A 95 9.25 -8.70 1.48
N ALA A 96 8.00 -9.11 1.69
CA ALA A 96 7.58 -9.70 2.96
C ALA A 96 8.35 -11.00 3.23
N GLN A 97 8.49 -11.89 2.24
CA GLN A 97 9.23 -13.14 2.38
C GLN A 97 10.72 -12.93 2.68
N MET A 98 11.37 -11.94 2.04
CA MET A 98 12.77 -11.59 2.33
C MET A 98 12.95 -10.91 3.70
N ALA A 99 11.92 -10.27 4.23
CA ALA A 99 11.93 -9.69 5.57
C ALA A 99 11.57 -10.71 6.67
N GLU A 100 11.02 -11.87 6.27
CA GLU A 100 10.62 -12.98 7.13
C GLU A 100 11.60 -14.17 7.02
N GLU A 101 12.81 -13.96 6.46
CA GLU A 101 13.91 -14.87 6.73
C GLU A 101 14.14 -14.88 8.25
N PRO A 102 14.02 -16.03 8.92
CA PRO A 102 14.17 -16.10 10.36
C PRO A 102 15.56 -15.58 10.71
N GLU A 103 15.64 -14.79 11.79
CA GLU A 103 16.87 -14.69 12.56
C GLU A 103 17.27 -16.12 12.94
N GLU A 104 18.08 -16.77 12.09
CA GLU A 104 18.93 -17.85 12.55
C GLU A 104 19.87 -17.23 13.56
N GLU A 105 19.49 -17.35 14.84
CA GLU A 105 20.42 -17.27 15.95
C GLU A 105 21.72 -17.97 15.56
N PRO A 106 22.86 -17.28 15.43
CA PRO A 106 24.12 -18.00 15.34
C PRO A 106 24.36 -18.59 16.73
N LYS A 107 24.02 -19.88 16.88
CA LYS A 107 24.37 -20.68 18.05
C LYS A 107 25.82 -20.41 18.41
N ALA A 108 26.01 -19.94 19.64
CA ALA A 108 27.28 -19.83 20.30
C ALA A 108 28.07 -21.14 20.16
N GLY A 109 29.27 -21.06 19.59
CA GLY A 109 30.16 -22.21 19.46
C GLY A 109 31.41 -21.89 18.66
N GLY A 110 32.36 -21.18 19.27
CA GLY A 110 33.67 -20.97 18.65
C GLY A 110 34.49 -19.87 19.29
N LEU A 111 34.98 -20.12 20.50
CA LEU A 111 36.12 -19.39 21.05
C LEU A 111 37.30 -19.44 20.08
N LEU A 112 38.04 -18.33 19.98
CA LEU A 112 39.31 -18.09 19.27
C LEU A 112 39.19 -17.40 17.90
N GLY A 113 39.16 -16.07 17.95
CA GLY A 113 39.36 -15.19 16.79
C GLY A 113 39.68 -13.77 17.21
N GLY A 114 40.59 -13.60 18.17
CA GLY A 114 41.00 -12.31 18.67
C GLY A 114 41.72 -11.46 17.60
N LEU A 115 41.47 -10.16 17.69
CA LEU A 115 42.36 -9.05 17.31
C LEU A 115 42.57 -8.81 15.81
N ARG A 116 41.75 -7.91 15.23
CA ARG A 116 42.23 -6.74 14.46
C ARG A 116 41.10 -5.79 14.06
N GLY A 117 41.11 -4.59 14.65
CA GLY A 117 41.06 -3.34 13.89
C GLY A 117 39.71 -2.62 13.72
N GLY A 118 39.67 -1.37 14.23
CA GLY A 118 38.74 -0.30 13.82
C GLY A 118 37.62 -0.08 14.85
N LEU A 119 37.69 0.84 15.80
CA LEU A 119 37.91 2.29 15.67
C LEU A 119 36.95 2.99 14.70
N PHE A 120 35.63 2.81 14.89
CA PHE A 120 34.64 3.82 14.54
C PHE A 120 33.57 3.90 15.64
N GLY A 121 33.73 4.88 16.52
CA GLY A 121 32.60 5.40 17.26
C GLY A 121 31.67 6.16 16.33
N ARG A 122 30.36 5.92 16.44
CA ARG A 122 29.35 6.98 16.38
C ARG A 122 28.03 6.44 16.89
N GLY A 123 27.53 7.04 17.97
CA GLY A 123 26.18 6.83 18.47
C GLY A 123 25.15 7.13 17.37
N GLY A 124 24.59 6.08 16.79
CA GLY A 124 23.43 6.13 15.93
C GLY A 124 22.19 5.90 16.78
N SER A 125 21.56 6.98 17.19
CA SER A 125 20.23 7.02 17.80
C SER A 125 19.29 6.03 17.10
N ARG A 126 18.74 5.08 17.87
CA ARG A 126 17.69 4.16 17.42
C ARG A 126 16.60 4.94 16.66
N PRO A 127 16.13 4.51 15.48
CA PRO A 127 14.98 5.12 14.84
C PRO A 127 13.76 4.86 15.73
N SER A 128 13.43 5.84 16.57
CA SER A 128 12.19 5.85 17.35
C SER A 128 11.03 5.73 16.35
N ARG A 129 10.29 4.62 16.45
CA ARG A 129 9.07 4.31 15.69
C ARG A 129 7.95 5.30 16.07
N LYS A 130 8.16 6.58 15.80
CA LYS A 130 7.15 7.61 16.03
C LYS A 130 6.10 7.47 14.96
N THR A 131 4.91 7.06 15.38
CA THR A 131 3.75 6.94 14.50
C THR A 131 3.43 8.29 13.86
N ALA A 132 2.78 8.30 12.69
CA ALA A 132 2.37 9.55 12.03
C ALA A 132 1.53 10.45 12.97
N LYS A 133 0.78 9.84 13.88
CA LYS A 133 0.02 10.49 14.96
C LYS A 133 0.92 11.29 15.91
N GLU A 134 2.04 10.72 16.37
CA GLU A 134 2.96 11.44 17.25
C GLU A 134 3.64 12.62 16.56
N ARG A 135 3.92 12.52 15.25
CA ARG A 135 4.44 13.66 14.48
C ARG A 135 3.40 14.77 14.35
N LEU A 136 2.15 14.41 14.03
CA LEU A 136 1.03 15.35 13.93
C LEU A 136 0.76 16.07 15.26
N MET A 137 0.69 15.31 16.36
CA MET A 137 0.46 15.88 17.69
C MET A 137 1.60 16.80 18.11
N ARG A 138 2.85 16.45 17.77
CA ARG A 138 3.99 17.32 18.04
C ARG A 138 3.90 18.63 17.26
N GLU A 139 3.58 18.55 15.96
CA GLU A 139 3.47 19.74 15.11
C GLU A 139 2.34 20.67 15.57
N LEU A 140 1.20 20.12 16.01
CA LEU A 140 0.09 20.89 16.58
C LEU A 140 0.45 21.53 17.92
N THR A 141 1.18 20.82 18.79
CA THR A 141 1.64 21.41 20.07
C THR A 141 2.69 22.49 19.87
N THR A 142 3.51 22.42 18.81
CA THR A 142 4.52 23.44 18.50
C THR A 142 3.98 24.63 17.69
N ARG A 143 2.73 24.57 17.19
CA ARG A 143 2.06 25.68 16.50
C ARG A 143 1.17 26.54 17.43
N ARG A 144 1.26 26.35 18.75
CA ARG A 144 0.52 27.19 19.71
C ARG A 144 1.29 28.49 19.98
N ASP A 145 0.73 29.57 19.43
CA ASP A 145 0.88 31.02 19.67
C ASP A 145 2.25 31.71 19.59
N PRO A 146 2.47 32.57 18.56
CA PRO A 146 3.31 33.74 18.64
C PRO A 146 2.54 35.06 18.93
N ASP A 147 1.25 35.02 19.28
CA ASP A 147 0.43 36.22 19.53
C ASP A 147 0.14 36.46 21.02
N ASP A 148 1.14 36.27 21.89
CA ASP A 148 1.07 36.66 23.31
C ASP A 148 1.76 38.02 23.58
N ASP A 149 1.94 38.85 22.54
CA ASP A 149 2.47 40.21 22.65
C ASP A 149 1.62 41.20 21.84
N ARG A 150 0.39 41.48 22.29
CA ARG A 150 -0.34 42.73 21.97
C ARG A 150 -1.64 42.85 22.78
N GLU A 151 -1.54 43.06 24.08
CA GLU A 151 -2.52 43.89 24.79
C GLU A 151 -1.98 44.39 26.15
N SER A 152 -2.00 45.73 26.28
CA SER A 152 -1.71 46.61 27.44
C SER A 152 -0.32 47.24 27.52
#